data_AF-A0A0Q8SNV2-F1
#
_entry.id   AF-A0A0Q8SNV2-F1
#
_cell.length_a   1.000
_cell.length_b   1.000
_cell.length_c   1.000
_cell.angle_alpha   90.00
_cell.angle_beta   90.00
_cell.angle_gamma   90.00
#
_symmetry.space_group_name_H-M   'P 1'
#
loop_
_entity.id
_entity.type
_entity.pdbx_description
1 polymer ?
#
loop_
_entity_poly.entity_id
_entity_poly.type
_entity_poly.pdbx_seq_one_letter_code
_entity_poly.pdbx_strand_id
1 'polypeptide(L)'
;MELWPVLVRFDGGLLAGVQAQERTMYSGGGASATTLHLIAFVPGQPPFEVLSVAQSGSATIRACFSEHHMKQRAGACHDEYGFDASLALTGASAGGMPVLRYRSKATSFPGRVSRSKDSLAGPPLRQRDLVTVSDPQCSYQRLYRFAPQARAYVPDTPVPDCSNYTVP
;
A
#
# COMPACT_ATOMS: atom_id res chain seq x y z
N MET A 1 -2.49 -16.41 0.47
CA MET A 1 -3.14 -15.80 -0.71
C MET A 1 -4.64 -15.93 -0.51
N GLU A 2 -5.38 -14.87 -0.82
CA GLU A 2 -6.83 -14.79 -0.64
C GLU A 2 -7.46 -14.22 -1.92
N LEU A 3 -8.72 -14.56 -2.20
CA LEU A 3 -9.43 -13.98 -3.34
C LEU A 3 -9.86 -12.55 -3.01
N TRP A 4 -9.63 -11.62 -3.93
CA TRP A 4 -10.20 -10.29 -3.84
C TRP A 4 -11.73 -10.39 -4.00
N PRO A 5 -12.54 -9.84 -3.08
CA PRO A 5 -14.00 -10.06 -3.07
C PRO A 5 -14.77 -9.34 -4.18
N VAL A 6 -14.07 -8.82 -5.20
CA VAL A 6 -14.65 -8.08 -6.33
C VAL A 6 -14.36 -8.82 -7.62
N LEU A 7 -15.43 -9.11 -8.36
CA LEU A 7 -15.38 -9.59 -9.73
C LEU A 7 -15.82 -8.47 -10.67
N VAL A 8 -14.95 -8.10 -11.62
CA VAL A 8 -15.25 -7.05 -12.60
C VAL A 8 -15.60 -7.69 -13.92
N ARG A 9 -16.79 -7.42 -14.46
CA ARG A 9 -17.21 -7.89 -15.79
C ARG A 9 -17.05 -6.77 -16.81
N PHE A 10 -16.68 -7.12 -18.04
CA PHE A 10 -16.59 -6.19 -19.16
C PHE A 10 -16.95 -6.88 -20.49
N ASP A 11 -17.14 -6.08 -21.54
CA ASP A 11 -17.47 -6.58 -22.86
C ASP A 11 -16.25 -7.29 -23.46
N GLY A 12 -16.20 -8.62 -23.31
CA GLY A 12 -15.07 -9.45 -23.70
C GLY A 12 -14.47 -10.31 -22.59
N GLY A 13 -14.92 -10.21 -21.34
CA GLY A 13 -14.42 -11.08 -20.27
C GLY A 13 -14.71 -10.62 -18.85
N LEU A 14 -13.87 -11.10 -17.93
CA LEU A 14 -13.90 -10.69 -16.53
C LEU A 14 -12.48 -10.48 -15.98
N LEU A 15 -12.39 -9.69 -14.92
CA LEU A 15 -11.20 -9.55 -14.10
C LEU A 15 -11.50 -10.09 -12.70
N ALA A 16 -10.60 -10.91 -12.19
CA ALA A 16 -10.62 -11.39 -10.81
C ALA A 16 -9.29 -11.04 -10.13
N GLY A 17 -9.33 -10.76 -8.84
CA GLY A 17 -8.15 -10.40 -8.06
C GLY A 17 -7.71 -11.49 -7.09
N VAL A 18 -6.41 -11.56 -6.84
CA VAL A 18 -5.80 -12.35 -5.77
C VAL A 18 -4.96 -11.42 -4.90
N GLN A 19 -5.12 -11.51 -3.59
CA GLN A 19 -4.36 -10.78 -2.59
C GLN A 19 -3.24 -11.69 -2.08
N ALA A 20 -1.99 -11.28 -2.30
CA ALA A 20 -0.81 -11.96 -1.80
C ALA A 20 -0.23 -11.14 -0.63
N GLN A 21 -0.09 -11.77 0.53
CA GLN A 21 0.48 -11.12 1.71
C GLN A 21 1.87 -11.68 2.01
N GLU A 22 2.81 -10.78 2.25
CA GLU A 22 4.14 -11.07 2.75
C GLU A 22 4.29 -10.51 4.17
N ARG A 23 5.12 -11.16 4.99
CA ARG A 23 5.36 -10.76 6.38
C ARG A 23 6.82 -10.99 6.74
N THR A 24 7.37 -10.04 7.49
CA THR A 24 8.71 -10.12 8.07
C THR A 24 8.60 -9.82 9.57
N MET A 25 9.17 -10.69 10.40
CA MET A 25 9.20 -10.51 11.86
C MET A 25 10.61 -10.17 12.32
N TYR A 26 10.72 -9.32 13.34
CA TYR A 26 11.99 -8.97 13.99
C TYR A 26 11.76 -8.67 15.47
N SER A 27 12.83 -8.65 16.27
CA SER A 27 12.70 -8.41 17.71
C SER A 27 12.10 -7.02 17.97
N GLY A 28 10.99 -6.98 18.72
CA GLY A 28 10.30 -5.74 19.06
C GLY A 28 9.43 -5.16 17.93
N GLY A 29 9.09 -5.93 16.91
CA GLY A 29 8.23 -5.45 15.83
C GLY A 29 7.96 -6.46 14.71
N GLY A 30 7.45 -5.95 13.61
CA GLY A 30 7.14 -6.75 12.44
C GLY A 30 6.53 -5.89 11.35
N ALA A 31 6.52 -6.42 10.14
CA ALA A 31 5.92 -5.75 9.01
C ALA A 31 5.16 -6.74 8.12
N SER A 32 4.14 -6.23 7.46
CA SER A 32 3.36 -6.97 6.47
C SER A 32 3.01 -6.06 5.30
N ALA A 33 2.95 -6.64 4.11
CA ALA A 33 2.45 -5.96 2.92
C ALA A 33 1.53 -6.90 2.16
N THR A 34 0.47 -6.36 1.57
CA THR A 34 -0.46 -7.09 0.71
C THR A 34 -0.48 -6.46 -0.66
N THR A 35 -0.25 -7.27 -1.68
CA THR A 35 -0.32 -6.89 -3.10
C THR A 35 -1.57 -7.49 -3.72
N LEU A 36 -2.33 -6.68 -4.44
CA LEU A 36 -3.45 -7.11 -5.28
C LEU A 36 -2.94 -7.40 -6.69
N HIS A 37 -3.07 -8.64 -7.10
CA HIS A 37 -2.82 -9.12 -8.46
C HIS A 37 -4.15 -9.27 -9.19
N LEU A 38 -4.36 -8.50 -10.26
CA LEU A 38 -5.57 -8.55 -11.08
C LEU A 38 -5.30 -9.38 -12.32
N ILE A 39 -6.14 -10.38 -12.56
CA ILE A 39 -6.01 -11.36 -13.64
C ILE A 39 -7.19 -11.20 -14.59
N ALA A 40 -6.89 -11.10 -15.89
CA ALA A 40 -7.90 -11.08 -16.93
C ALA A 40 -8.22 -12.48 -17.44
N PHE A 41 -9.52 -12.74 -17.61
CA PHE A 41 -10.08 -13.94 -18.20
C PHE A 41 -10.87 -13.54 -19.44
N VAL A 42 -10.29 -13.82 -20.60
CA VAL A 42 -10.83 -13.48 -21.92
C VAL A 42 -11.04 -14.78 -22.71
N PRO A 43 -12.20 -15.01 -23.34
CA PRO A 43 -12.45 -16.21 -24.12
C PRO A 43 -11.38 -16.45 -25.19
N GLY A 44 -10.96 -17.71 -25.35
CA GLY A 44 -9.94 -18.09 -26.32
C GLY A 44 -8.50 -17.70 -25.96
N GLN A 45 -8.26 -17.16 -24.76
CA GLN A 45 -6.93 -16.84 -24.26
C GLN A 45 -6.67 -17.47 -22.88
N PRO A 46 -5.43 -17.89 -22.59
CA PRO A 46 -5.06 -18.25 -21.23
C PRO A 46 -5.17 -17.01 -20.32
N PRO A 47 -5.52 -17.18 -19.03
CA PRO A 47 -5.55 -16.07 -18.07
C PRO A 47 -4.18 -15.38 -17.97
N PHE A 48 -4.19 -14.07 -17.78
CA PHE A 48 -2.96 -13.27 -17.68
C PHE A 48 -3.11 -12.16 -16.66
N GLU A 49 -2.04 -11.88 -15.91
CA GLU A 49 -2.01 -10.74 -14.98
C GLU A 49 -2.01 -9.43 -15.78
N VAL A 50 -2.84 -8.48 -15.36
CA VAL A 50 -2.99 -7.17 -15.99
C VAL A 50 -2.66 -6.02 -15.06
N LEU A 51 -2.59 -6.24 -13.75
CA LEU A 51 -2.23 -5.20 -12.78
C LEU A 51 -1.68 -5.85 -11.50
N SER A 52 -0.63 -5.27 -10.95
CA SER A 52 -0.13 -5.59 -9.62
C SER A 52 0.07 -4.28 -8.85
N VAL A 53 -0.63 -4.12 -7.73
CA VAL A 53 -0.60 -2.88 -6.92
C VAL A 53 -0.63 -3.19 -5.43
N ALA A 54 0.06 -2.36 -4.63
CA ALA A 54 -0.03 -2.45 -3.17
C ALA A 54 -1.47 -2.15 -2.71
N GLN A 55 -1.98 -2.98 -1.80
CA GLN A 55 -3.35 -2.87 -1.29
C GLN A 55 -3.39 -2.49 0.19
N SER A 56 -2.49 -3.06 0.98
CA SER A 56 -2.33 -2.67 2.38
C SER A 56 -0.91 -2.94 2.84
N GLY A 57 -0.50 -2.25 3.90
CA GLY A 57 0.81 -2.43 4.51
C GLY A 57 0.81 -1.96 5.95
N SER A 58 1.58 -2.64 6.78
CA SER A 58 1.82 -2.24 8.15
C SER A 58 3.26 -2.53 8.52
N ALA A 59 3.88 -1.65 9.29
CA ALA A 59 5.16 -1.94 9.92
C ALA A 59 5.21 -1.30 11.30
N THR A 60 5.76 -2.03 12.26
CA THR A 60 6.06 -1.56 13.60
C THR A 60 7.55 -1.77 13.79
N ILE A 61 8.32 -0.68 13.82
CA ILE A 61 9.79 -0.73 13.89
C ILE A 61 10.28 0.03 15.10
N ARG A 62 11.45 -0.39 15.60
CA ARG A 62 12.13 0.14 16.80
C ARG A 62 11.38 -0.23 18.07
N ALA A 63 12.14 -0.35 19.15
CA ALA A 63 11.61 -0.55 20.49
C ALA A 63 12.45 0.29 21.46
N CYS A 64 11.84 0.73 22.56
CA CYS A 64 12.62 1.25 23.68
C CYS A 64 13.36 0.10 24.36
N PHE A 65 14.66 0.27 24.64
CA PHE A 65 15.48 -0.71 25.36
C PHE A 65 15.92 -0.20 26.75
N SER A 66 15.52 1.02 27.12
CA SER A 66 15.85 1.65 28.39
C SER A 66 14.78 2.65 28.79
N GLU A 67 14.72 2.99 30.08
CA GLU A 67 13.86 4.09 30.57
C GLU A 67 14.22 5.43 29.92
N HIS A 68 15.50 5.64 29.58
CA HIS A 68 15.93 6.82 28.85
C HIS A 68 15.25 6.89 27.48
N HIS A 69 15.21 5.79 26.72
CA HIS A 69 14.50 5.74 25.44
C HIS A 69 12.99 5.96 25.63
N MET A 70 12.39 5.39 26.67
CA MET A 70 10.97 5.62 26.98
C MET A 70 10.67 7.10 27.22
N LYS A 71 11.50 7.78 28.03
CA LYS A 71 11.36 9.22 28.30
C LYS A 71 11.61 10.06 27.05
N GLN A 72 12.69 9.77 26.30
CA GLN A 72 13.02 10.46 25.06
C GLN A 72 11.90 10.36 24.03
N ARG A 73 11.18 9.23 24.01
CA ARG A 73 10.09 8.99 23.06
C ARG A 73 8.70 9.28 23.62
N ALA A 74 8.61 9.93 24.79
CA ALA A 74 7.33 10.20 25.47
C ALA A 74 6.42 8.96 25.57
N GLY A 75 7.01 7.77 25.75
CA GLY A 75 6.32 6.49 25.83
C GLY A 75 5.99 5.82 24.49
N ALA A 76 6.11 6.49 23.34
CA ALA A 76 5.85 5.91 22.02
C ALA A 76 7.03 5.06 21.54
N CYS A 77 7.16 3.84 22.07
CA CYS A 77 8.35 3.00 21.86
C CYS A 77 8.51 2.41 20.46
N HIS A 78 7.44 2.41 19.67
CA HIS A 78 7.47 1.97 18.28
C HIS A 78 7.26 3.16 17.34
N ASP A 79 7.91 3.08 16.19
CA ASP A 79 7.47 3.78 14.98
C ASP A 79 6.46 2.87 14.26
N GLU A 80 5.29 3.40 13.97
CA GLU A 80 4.24 2.69 13.26
C GLU A 80 4.05 3.30 11.87
N TYR A 81 3.88 2.43 10.88
CA TYR A 81 3.67 2.77 9.48
C TYR A 81 2.43 2.03 9.01
N GLY A 82 1.51 2.76 8.38
CA GLY A 82 0.26 2.21 7.85
C GLY A 82 0.08 2.59 6.38
N PHE A 83 -0.46 1.68 5.60
CA PHE A 83 -0.86 1.88 4.22
C PHE A 83 -2.14 1.14 3.93
N ASP A 84 -3.10 1.86 3.34
CA ASP A 84 -4.37 1.30 2.90
C ASP A 84 -4.69 1.84 1.52
N ALA A 85 -5.12 0.96 0.63
CA ALA A 85 -5.52 1.34 -0.72
C ALA A 85 -6.78 0.60 -1.20
N SER A 86 -7.51 1.27 -2.08
CA SER A 86 -8.71 0.76 -2.72
C SER A 86 -8.59 0.86 -4.23
N LEU A 87 -9.09 -0.17 -4.93
CA LEU A 87 -9.22 -0.20 -6.39
C LEU A 87 -10.72 -0.29 -6.73
N ALA A 88 -11.21 0.66 -7.53
CA ALA A 88 -12.64 0.76 -7.86
C ALA A 88 -12.84 1.06 -9.35
N LEU A 89 -14.00 0.70 -9.90
CA LEU A 89 -14.39 1.09 -11.25
C LEU A 89 -14.77 2.58 -11.28
N THR A 90 -14.41 3.28 -12.36
CA THR A 90 -14.77 4.69 -12.55
C THR A 90 -16.04 4.91 -13.38
N GLY A 91 -16.57 3.86 -14.00
CA GLY A 91 -17.76 3.89 -14.84
C GLY A 91 -17.74 2.77 -15.89
N ALA A 92 -18.79 2.67 -16.70
CA ALA A 92 -18.82 1.74 -17.83
C ALA A 92 -17.84 2.21 -18.91
N SER A 93 -16.88 1.36 -19.30
CA SER A 93 -16.15 1.57 -20.55
C SER A 93 -17.14 1.41 -21.70
N ALA A 94 -17.22 2.40 -22.59
CA ALA A 94 -17.90 2.27 -23.87
C ALA A 94 -17.07 1.33 -24.77
N GLY A 95 -17.17 0.03 -24.52
CA GLY A 95 -16.43 -1.04 -25.19
C GLY A 95 -15.04 -1.29 -24.58
N GLY A 96 -14.75 -2.55 -24.23
CA GLY A 96 -13.43 -3.00 -23.78
C GLY A 96 -13.17 -2.94 -22.27
N MET A 97 -11.88 -3.00 -21.91
CA MET A 97 -11.40 -3.05 -20.52
C MET A 97 -11.82 -1.80 -19.72
N PRO A 98 -12.30 -1.94 -18.48
CA PRO A 98 -12.79 -0.82 -17.67
C PRO A 98 -11.66 0.05 -17.13
N VAL A 99 -11.93 1.34 -16.89
CA VAL A 99 -10.96 2.24 -16.24
C VAL A 99 -11.03 2.06 -14.72
N LEU A 100 -9.88 1.78 -14.10
CA LEU A 100 -9.78 1.52 -12.66
C LEU A 100 -9.24 2.75 -11.94
N ARG A 101 -9.83 3.12 -10.82
CA ARG A 101 -9.34 4.16 -9.92
C ARG A 101 -8.70 3.52 -8.70
N TYR A 102 -7.44 3.83 -8.51
CA TYR A 102 -6.67 3.48 -7.34
C TYR A 102 -6.59 4.68 -6.40
N ARG A 103 -6.82 4.47 -5.11
CA ARG A 103 -6.63 5.49 -4.08
C ARG A 103 -5.89 4.87 -2.90
N SER A 104 -4.82 5.51 -2.46
CA SER A 104 -4.04 5.10 -1.29
C SER A 104 -4.09 6.16 -0.20
N LYS A 105 -3.82 5.71 1.03
CA LYS A 105 -3.51 6.54 2.18
C LYS A 105 -2.36 5.89 2.93
N ALA A 106 -1.32 6.66 3.19
CA ALA A 106 -0.18 6.26 3.99
C ALA A 106 -0.09 7.13 5.25
N THR A 107 0.25 6.52 6.38
CA THR A 107 0.37 7.19 7.67
C THR A 107 1.59 6.73 8.45
N SER A 108 2.10 7.61 9.30
CA SER A 108 3.16 7.29 10.26
C SER A 108 2.82 7.80 11.66
N PHE A 109 3.40 7.16 12.67
CA PHE A 109 3.31 7.56 14.07
C PHE A 109 4.64 7.19 14.78
N PRO A 110 5.10 7.96 15.79
CA PRO A 110 4.59 9.27 16.22
C PRO A 110 5.10 10.40 15.31
N GLY A 111 4.18 11.21 14.79
CA GLY A 111 4.51 12.26 13.84
C GLY A 111 5.11 11.69 12.55
N ARG A 112 5.94 12.50 11.87
CA ARG A 112 6.60 12.10 10.62
C ARG A 112 7.87 11.33 10.94
N VAL A 113 7.79 10.00 10.93
CA VAL A 113 8.94 9.10 11.07
C VAL A 113 9.33 8.46 9.75
N SER A 114 10.58 7.98 9.66
CA SER A 114 11.12 7.31 8.47
C SER A 114 11.85 6.03 8.88
N ARG A 115 11.62 4.95 8.11
CA ARG A 115 12.32 3.67 8.32
C ARG A 115 13.83 3.79 8.15
N SER A 116 14.29 4.70 7.30
CA SER A 116 15.70 4.92 6.97
C SER A 116 16.45 5.87 7.91
N LYS A 117 15.75 6.57 8.82
CA LYS A 117 16.37 7.55 9.74
C LYS A 117 16.16 7.12 11.18
N ASP A 118 17.21 7.03 11.99
CA ASP A 118 17.09 6.72 13.41
C ASP A 118 16.21 7.74 14.16
N SER A 119 15.10 7.26 14.75
CA SER A 119 14.17 8.09 15.52
C SER A 119 14.73 8.50 16.89
N LEU A 120 15.82 7.89 17.36
CA LEU A 120 16.53 8.31 18.58
C LEU A 120 17.57 9.41 18.31
N ALA A 121 17.92 9.66 17.05
CA ALA A 121 18.84 10.74 16.68
C ALA A 121 18.18 12.14 16.68
N GLY A 122 16.85 12.19 16.78
CA GLY A 122 16.09 13.44 16.87
C GLY A 122 15.95 13.98 18.29
N PRO A 123 15.43 15.22 18.44
CA PRO A 123 15.07 15.78 19.74
C PRO A 123 14.05 14.89 20.47
N PRO A 124 14.02 14.90 21.82
CA PRO A 124 13.00 14.20 22.58
C PRO A 124 11.58 14.60 22.15
N LEU A 125 10.72 13.59 21.99
CA LEU A 125 9.32 13.77 21.67
C LEU A 125 8.58 14.44 22.82
N ARG A 126 7.57 15.22 22.48
CA ARG A 126 6.60 15.80 23.41
C ARG A 126 5.23 15.19 23.13
N GLN A 127 4.31 15.37 24.07
CA GLN A 127 2.94 14.83 23.94
C GLN A 127 2.25 15.25 22.63
N ARG A 128 2.49 16.48 22.16
CA ARG A 128 1.93 16.99 20.90
C ARG A 128 2.47 16.29 19.64
N ASP A 129 3.61 15.61 19.76
CA ASP A 129 4.25 14.90 18.66
C ASP A 129 3.70 13.46 18.54
N LEU A 130 2.96 12.98 19.54
CA LEU A 130 2.29 11.67 19.57
C LEU A 130 1.00 11.68 18.75
N VAL A 131 1.14 11.95 17.46
CA VAL A 131 0.02 12.05 16.52
C VAL A 131 0.28 11.19 15.30
N THR A 132 -0.75 10.52 14.80
CA THR A 132 -0.67 9.86 13.49
C THR A 132 -0.78 10.92 12.40
N VAL A 133 0.19 10.95 11.49
CA VAL A 133 0.21 11.92 10.38
C VAL A 133 0.15 11.21 9.04
N SER A 134 -0.48 11.85 8.06
CA SER A 134 -0.53 11.35 6.68
C SER A 134 0.73 11.73 5.92
N ASP A 135 1.24 10.77 5.14
CA ASP A 135 2.30 10.99 4.17
C ASP A 135 1.67 11.44 2.84
N PRO A 136 1.89 12.70 2.40
CA PRO A 136 1.27 13.22 1.19
C PRO A 136 1.84 12.61 -0.09
N GLN A 137 3.06 12.05 -0.07
CA GLN A 137 3.64 11.38 -1.24
C GLN A 137 2.93 10.06 -1.51
N CYS A 138 2.65 9.29 -0.45
CA CYS A 138 2.06 7.95 -0.55
C CYS A 138 0.53 7.92 -0.32
N SER A 139 -0.09 9.09 -0.14
CA SER A 139 -1.55 9.25 -0.10
C SER A 139 -2.04 9.92 -1.38
N TYR A 140 -2.29 9.12 -2.42
CA TYR A 140 -2.55 9.63 -3.77
C TYR A 140 -3.71 8.90 -4.47
N GLN A 141 -4.08 9.40 -5.65
CA GLN A 141 -5.04 8.75 -6.55
C GLN A 141 -4.42 8.57 -7.94
N ARG A 142 -4.72 7.46 -8.61
CA ARG A 142 -4.38 7.19 -10.01
C ARG A 142 -5.55 6.62 -10.77
N LEU A 143 -5.61 6.93 -12.06
CA LEU A 143 -6.44 6.21 -13.00
C LEU A 143 -5.59 5.24 -13.80
N TYR A 144 -5.99 3.98 -13.82
CA TYR A 144 -5.37 2.93 -14.58
C TYR A 144 -6.20 2.63 -15.83
N ARG A 145 -5.53 2.65 -16.99
CA ARG A 145 -6.12 2.33 -18.29
C ARG A 145 -5.39 1.14 -18.90
N PHE A 146 -6.14 0.22 -19.49
CA PHE A 146 -5.54 -0.93 -20.15
C PHE A 146 -4.81 -0.49 -21.42
N ALA A 147 -3.53 -0.85 -21.53
CA ALA A 147 -2.71 -0.64 -22.70
C ALA A 147 -2.52 -1.98 -23.42
N PRO A 148 -3.12 -2.18 -24.62
CA PRO A 148 -3.05 -3.46 -25.33
C PRO A 148 -1.62 -3.92 -25.65
N GLN A 149 -0.71 -2.97 -25.90
CA GLN A 149 0.69 -3.22 -26.24
C GLN A 149 1.47 -3.84 -25.06
N ALA A 150 1.22 -3.34 -23.85
CA ALA A 150 1.81 -3.86 -22.62
C ALA A 150 1.02 -5.04 -22.03
N ARG A 151 -0.18 -5.28 -22.58
CA ARG A 151 -1.17 -6.24 -22.06
C ARG A 151 -1.45 -6.04 -20.56
N ALA A 152 -1.41 -4.78 -20.11
CA ALA A 152 -1.48 -4.40 -18.70
C ALA A 152 -2.16 -3.04 -18.51
N TYR A 153 -2.60 -2.78 -17.29
CA TYR A 153 -3.07 -1.48 -16.82
C TYR A 153 -1.90 -0.56 -16.52
N VAL A 154 -1.91 0.62 -17.14
CA VAL A 154 -0.89 1.65 -16.96
C VAL A 154 -1.53 2.85 -16.25
N PRO A 155 -0.86 3.42 -15.23
CA PRO A 155 -1.37 4.60 -14.53
C PRO A 155 -1.26 5.84 -15.43
N ASP A 156 -2.18 6.78 -15.24
CA ASP A 156 -2.23 8.08 -15.90
C ASP A 156 -1.02 8.99 -15.58
N THR A 157 -0.43 8.80 -14.41
CA THR A 157 0.78 9.48 -13.96
C THR A 157 1.69 8.52 -13.19
N PRO A 158 3.02 8.74 -13.18
CA PRO A 158 3.95 7.87 -12.46
C PRO A 158 3.55 7.65 -10.99
N VAL A 159 3.70 6.41 -10.54
CA VAL A 159 3.43 6.00 -9.15
C VAL A 159 4.67 6.33 -8.31
N PRO A 160 4.52 7.02 -7.17
CA PRO A 160 5.64 7.31 -6.28
C PRO A 160 6.17 6.03 -5.63
N ASP A 161 7.47 6.03 -5.29
CA ASP A 161 8.03 4.97 -4.46
C ASP A 161 7.46 5.08 -3.04
N CYS A 162 6.74 4.02 -2.63
CA CYS A 162 6.12 3.87 -1.31
C CYS A 162 6.63 2.63 -0.58
N SER A 163 7.81 2.11 -0.95
CA SER A 163 8.44 0.92 -0.35
C SER A 163 8.57 0.98 1.17
N ASN A 164 8.70 2.17 1.75
CA ASN A 164 8.65 2.35 3.22
C ASN A 164 7.36 1.80 3.85
N TYR A 165 6.25 1.76 3.12
CA TYR A 165 4.97 1.25 3.62
C TYR A 165 4.52 -0.06 2.95
N THR A 166 5.00 -0.33 1.74
CA THR A 166 4.50 -1.45 0.90
C THR A 166 5.46 -2.62 0.81
N VAL A 167 6.59 -2.59 1.51
CA VAL A 167 7.55 -3.70 1.61
C VAL A 167 7.74 -4.06 3.09
N PRO A 168 7.61 -5.35 3.48
CA PRO A 168 7.71 -5.77 4.86
C PRO A 168 9.16 -5.76 5.38
#